data_AF-A0A543Q381-F1
#
_entry.id   AF-A0A543Q381-F1
#
_cell.length_a   1.000
_cell.length_b   1.000
_cell.length_c   1.000
_cell.angle_alpha   90.00
_cell.angle_beta   90.00
_cell.angle_gamma   90.00
#
_symmetry.space_group_name_H-M   'P 1'
#
loop_
_entity.id
_entity.type
_entity.pdbx_description
1 polymer ?
#
loop_
_entity_poly.entity_id
_entity_poly.type
_entity_poly.pdbx_seq_one_letter_code
_entity_poly.pdbx_strand_id
1 'polypeptide(L)'
;MYEAGFIGLMVFGWGKISKTMHLFATFNVGISSTLSAGWILVANSWMQTPDGVVFKNGLFQVSNWWSAIYNDNFHWGFPHMWIACVELALFVFAGVSAWFILKNRNAELFVKLLKPALLALLIVTPLQIYLGDTLGRDVAQTQPTSLAAMEGHYHTYLPNGQVNTGWHLFAIPNSQNDGTRFAITIPYVLSLLETHTLTGKVTGMDSFPARDRPDVWVPPCRVSP
;
A
#
# COMPACT_ATOMS: atom_id res chain seq x y z
N MET A 1 3.60 20.48 13.81
CA MET A 1 3.58 21.25 15.09
C MET A 1 2.62 20.65 16.12
N TYR A 2 1.44 20.18 15.71
CA TYR A 2 0.46 19.55 16.62
C TYR A 2 1.04 18.33 17.36
N GLU A 3 1.67 17.39 16.64
CA GLU A 3 2.32 16.21 17.21
C GLU A 3 3.36 16.55 18.28
N ALA A 4 4.28 17.47 17.95
CA ALA A 4 5.40 17.82 18.81
C ALA A 4 4.95 18.36 20.18
N GLY A 5 3.83 19.10 20.22
CA GLY A 5 3.25 19.58 21.47
C GLY A 5 2.75 18.44 22.37
N PHE A 6 2.01 17.49 21.79
CA PHE A 6 1.46 16.36 22.54
C PHE A 6 2.49 15.28 22.89
N ILE A 7 3.53 15.09 22.05
CA ILE A 7 4.66 14.22 22.39
C ILE A 7 5.37 14.75 23.64
N GLY A 8 5.56 16.07 23.76
CA GLY A 8 6.14 16.67 24.97
C GLY A 8 5.32 16.35 26.23
N LEU A 9 3.99 16.45 26.15
CA LEU A 9 3.09 16.08 27.25
C LEU A 9 3.12 14.57 27.53
N MET A 10 3.19 13.72 26.50
CA MET A 10 3.25 12.27 26.64
C MET A 10 4.54 11.82 27.34
N VAL A 11 5.69 12.37 26.94
CA VAL A 11 7.01 11.97 27.45
C VAL A 11 7.29 12.59 28.82
N PHE A 12 7.04 13.89 28.99
CA PHE A 12 7.43 14.61 30.22
C PHE A 12 6.30 14.80 31.23
N GLY A 13 5.05 14.49 30.85
CA GLY A 13 3.88 14.65 31.72
C GLY A 13 3.67 13.52 32.73
N TRP A 14 4.42 12.42 32.64
CA TRP A 14 4.23 11.28 33.55
C TRP A 14 4.39 11.70 35.02
N GLY A 15 3.33 11.50 35.82
CA GLY A 15 3.29 11.92 37.23
C GLY A 15 3.12 13.43 37.48
N LYS A 16 3.09 14.27 36.42
CA LYS A 16 2.89 15.73 36.51
C LYS A 16 1.51 16.19 36.04
N ILE A 17 0.87 15.43 35.16
CA ILE A 17 -0.50 15.67 34.69
C ILE A 17 -1.43 14.54 35.12
N SER A 18 -2.75 14.78 35.06
CA SER A 18 -3.74 13.76 35.37
C SER A 18 -3.64 12.58 34.38
N LYS A 19 -4.02 11.38 34.83
CA LYS A 19 -4.05 10.17 33.98
C LYS A 19 -4.89 10.37 32.72
N THR A 20 -6.02 11.07 32.84
CA THR A 20 -6.89 11.41 31.71
C THR A 20 -6.20 12.33 30.72
N MET A 21 -5.47 13.35 31.20
CA MET A 21 -4.74 14.26 30.32
C MET A 21 -3.57 13.55 29.62
N HIS A 22 -2.91 12.60 30.30
CA HIS A 22 -1.84 11.79 29.69
C HIS A 22 -2.40 10.88 28.59
N LEU A 23 -3.54 10.22 28.85
CA LEU A 23 -4.24 9.43 27.84
C LEU A 23 -4.68 10.29 26.66
N PHE A 24 -5.27 11.46 26.92
CA PHE A 24 -5.66 12.43 25.90
C PHE A 24 -4.46 12.86 25.04
N ALA A 25 -3.32 13.18 25.66
CA ALA A 25 -2.12 13.52 24.92
C ALA A 25 -1.65 12.36 24.02
N THR A 26 -1.65 11.14 24.55
CA THR A 26 -1.26 9.93 23.80
C THR A 26 -2.15 9.69 22.58
N PHE A 27 -3.48 9.85 22.70
CA PHE A 27 -4.39 9.77 21.56
C PHE A 27 -4.11 10.87 20.51
N ASN A 28 -3.85 12.10 20.94
CA ASN A 28 -3.58 13.20 20.03
C ASN A 28 -2.24 13.04 19.29
N VAL A 29 -1.24 12.38 19.89
CA VAL A 29 -0.03 11.97 19.16
C VAL A 29 -0.41 11.06 17.99
N GLY A 30 -1.20 10.01 18.24
CA GLY A 30 -1.65 9.08 17.18
C GLY A 30 -2.48 9.76 16.08
N ILE A 31 -3.40 10.67 16.46
CA ILE A 31 -4.19 11.46 15.51
C ILE A 31 -3.27 12.35 14.68
N SER A 32 -2.30 13.02 15.31
CA SER A 32 -1.38 13.90 14.60
C SER A 32 -0.52 13.15 13.59
N SER A 33 0.02 11.98 13.98
CA SER A 33 0.81 11.16 13.07
C SER A 33 -0.02 10.66 11.90
N THR A 34 -1.30 10.32 12.15
CA THR A 34 -2.25 9.95 11.08
C THR A 34 -2.52 11.11 10.13
N LEU A 35 -2.75 12.33 10.63
CA LEU A 35 -2.93 13.51 9.79
C LEU A 35 -1.68 13.83 8.97
N SER A 36 -0.49 13.67 9.57
CA SER A 36 0.78 13.84 8.86
C SER A 36 0.92 12.84 7.71
N ALA A 37 0.63 11.56 7.97
CA ALA A 37 0.62 10.53 6.93
C ALA A 37 -0.41 10.90 5.84
N GLY A 38 -1.60 11.34 6.23
CA GLY A 38 -2.66 11.78 5.30
C GLY A 38 -2.18 12.83 4.31
N TRP A 39 -1.55 13.90 4.77
CA TRP A 39 -1.07 14.97 3.88
C TRP A 39 0.04 14.54 2.93
N ILE A 40 0.94 13.67 3.38
CA ILE A 40 1.97 13.10 2.49
C ILE A 40 1.34 12.19 1.45
N LEU A 41 0.33 11.40 1.83
CA LEU A 41 -0.39 10.53 0.92
C LEU A 41 -1.28 11.28 -0.06
N VAL A 42 -1.82 12.46 0.30
CA VAL A 42 -2.49 13.35 -0.65
C VAL A 42 -1.55 13.77 -1.78
N ALA A 43 -0.30 14.13 -1.45
CA ALA A 43 0.68 14.49 -2.47
C ALA A 43 1.05 13.30 -3.34
N ASN A 44 1.27 12.12 -2.74
CA ASN A 44 1.58 10.90 -3.50
C ASN A 44 0.43 10.47 -4.40
N SER A 45 -0.80 10.46 -3.90
CA SER A 45 -1.98 10.07 -4.66
C SER A 45 -2.23 11.02 -5.84
N TRP A 46 -2.04 12.33 -5.64
CA TRP A 46 -2.14 13.30 -6.72
C TRP A 46 -1.08 13.09 -7.81
N MET A 47 0.14 12.67 -7.45
CA MET A 47 1.15 12.30 -8.44
C MET A 47 0.77 11.05 -9.24
N GLN A 48 -0.03 10.16 -8.66
CA GLN A 48 -0.52 8.94 -9.31
C GLN A 48 -1.73 9.20 -10.22
N THR A 49 -2.70 9.98 -9.74
CA THR A 49 -3.93 10.34 -10.47
C THR A 49 -4.18 11.84 -10.34
N PRO A 50 -3.54 12.69 -11.17
CA PRO A 50 -3.71 14.14 -11.09
C PRO A 50 -5.13 14.56 -11.48
N ASP A 51 -5.82 15.24 -10.57
CA ASP A 51 -7.13 15.85 -10.80
C ASP A 51 -7.19 17.26 -10.19
N GLY A 52 -8.22 18.04 -10.54
CA GLY A 52 -8.46 19.36 -9.98
C GLY A 52 -7.43 20.42 -10.37
N VAL A 53 -6.70 20.21 -11.47
CA VAL A 53 -5.68 21.14 -11.97
C VAL A 53 -5.90 21.51 -13.45
N VAL A 54 -5.41 22.69 -13.83
CA VAL A 54 -5.33 23.12 -15.23
C VAL A 54 -3.88 23.43 -15.56
N PHE A 55 -3.39 22.91 -16.68
CA PHE A 55 -2.06 23.21 -17.17
C PHE A 55 -2.06 24.55 -17.93
N LYS A 56 -1.39 25.56 -17.39
CA LYS A 56 -1.24 26.88 -18.02
C LYS A 56 0.21 27.34 -17.94
N ASN A 57 0.77 27.72 -19.08
CA ASN A 57 2.13 28.26 -19.20
C ASN A 57 3.22 27.37 -18.56
N GLY A 58 3.13 26.05 -18.76
CA GLY A 58 4.12 25.11 -18.19
C GLY A 58 3.91 24.77 -16.71
N LEU A 59 2.88 25.33 -16.06
CA LEU A 59 2.59 25.13 -14.64
C LEU A 59 1.21 24.50 -14.43
N PHE A 60 1.12 23.55 -13.50
CA PHE A 60 -0.14 23.05 -12.99
C PHE A 60 -0.71 24.07 -11.99
N GLN A 61 -1.89 24.60 -12.29
CA GLN A 61 -2.62 25.51 -11.41
C GLN A 61 -3.85 24.78 -10.86
N VAL A 62 -4.02 24.75 -9.54
CA VAL A 62 -5.17 24.10 -8.91
C VAL A 62 -6.45 24.88 -9.23
N SER A 63 -7.41 24.20 -9.86
CA SER A 63 -8.75 24.71 -10.13
C SER A 63 -9.77 24.23 -9.08
N ASN A 64 -9.58 23.03 -8.53
CA ASN A 64 -10.44 22.47 -7.49
C ASN A 64 -9.60 21.71 -6.46
N TRP A 65 -9.51 22.27 -5.25
CA TRP A 65 -8.77 21.67 -4.14
C TRP A 65 -9.37 20.36 -3.65
N TRP A 66 -10.69 20.19 -3.67
CA TRP A 66 -11.32 18.95 -3.23
C TRP A 66 -11.00 17.80 -4.17
N SER A 67 -11.08 18.03 -5.49
CA SER A 67 -10.68 17.06 -6.50
C SER A 67 -9.18 16.72 -6.43
N ALA A 68 -8.34 17.72 -6.18
CA ALA A 68 -6.89 17.49 -6.03
C ALA A 68 -6.56 16.64 -4.78
N ILE A 69 -7.27 16.86 -3.67
CA ILE A 69 -7.04 16.16 -2.40
C ILE A 69 -7.67 14.77 -2.40
N TYR A 70 -8.93 14.65 -2.80
CA TYR A 70 -9.74 13.43 -2.80
C TYR A 70 -9.84 12.84 -4.21
N ASN A 71 -8.70 12.66 -4.86
CA ASN A 71 -8.61 11.96 -6.13
C ASN A 71 -8.84 10.44 -5.96
N ASP A 72 -9.05 9.74 -7.07
CA ASP A 72 -9.39 8.30 -7.08
C ASP A 72 -8.40 7.46 -6.26
N ASN A 73 -7.09 7.69 -6.46
CA ASN A 73 -6.06 6.95 -5.73
C ASN A 73 -6.08 7.21 -4.22
N PHE A 74 -6.42 8.43 -3.77
CA PHE A 74 -6.46 8.77 -2.35
C PHE A 74 -7.47 7.92 -1.58
N HIS A 75 -8.63 7.64 -2.18
CA HIS A 75 -9.73 6.91 -1.53
C HIS A 75 -9.33 5.51 -1.07
N TRP A 76 -8.47 4.82 -1.82
CA TRP A 76 -8.01 3.47 -1.48
C TRP A 76 -6.56 3.45 -0.98
N GLY A 77 -5.71 4.31 -1.53
CA GLY A 77 -4.30 4.40 -1.19
C GLY A 77 -4.03 4.84 0.24
N PHE A 78 -4.75 5.86 0.74
CA PHE A 78 -4.56 6.31 2.12
C PHE A 78 -5.00 5.26 3.15
N PRO A 79 -6.22 4.69 3.08
CA PRO A 79 -6.62 3.62 4.00
C PRO A 79 -5.69 2.41 3.95
N HIS A 80 -5.29 1.97 2.76
CA HIS A 80 -4.36 0.86 2.59
C HIS A 80 -3.02 1.12 3.29
N MET A 81 -2.40 2.28 3.06
CA MET A 81 -1.12 2.61 3.67
C MET A 81 -1.24 2.82 5.18
N TRP A 82 -2.34 3.42 5.64
CA TRP A 82 -2.56 3.66 7.07
C TRP A 82 -2.74 2.35 7.84
N ILE A 83 -3.56 1.42 7.32
CA ILE A 83 -3.74 0.09 7.92
C ILE A 83 -2.45 -0.73 7.85
N ALA A 84 -1.68 -0.66 6.76
CA ALA A 84 -0.36 -1.31 6.66
C ALA A 84 0.59 -0.85 7.77
N CYS A 85 0.65 0.45 8.07
CA CYS A 85 1.46 1.00 9.16
C CYS A 85 1.01 0.49 10.53
N VAL A 86 -0.31 0.42 10.77
CA VAL A 86 -0.87 -0.13 12.01
C VAL A 86 -0.53 -1.61 12.14
N GLU A 87 -0.70 -2.38 11.06
CA GLU A 87 -0.36 -3.81 11.00
C GLU A 87 1.11 -4.06 11.33
N LEU A 88 2.02 -3.30 10.69
CA LEU A 88 3.45 -3.37 10.96
C LEU A 88 3.77 -3.10 12.44
N ALA A 89 3.19 -2.04 13.01
CA ALA A 89 3.40 -1.71 14.42
C ALA A 89 2.92 -2.83 15.36
N LEU A 90 1.78 -3.45 15.05
CA LEU A 90 1.24 -4.59 15.80
C LEU A 90 2.13 -5.83 15.69
N PHE A 91 2.65 -6.16 14.50
CA PHE A 91 3.56 -7.28 14.32
C PHE A 91 4.90 -7.06 15.03
N VAL A 92 5.46 -5.84 14.98
CA VAL A 92 6.67 -5.48 15.73
C VAL A 92 6.41 -5.67 17.24
N PHE A 93 5.30 -5.17 17.75
CA PHE A 93 4.94 -5.30 19.16
C PHE A 93 4.70 -6.76 19.57
N ALA A 94 4.01 -7.54 18.73
CA ALA A 94 3.79 -8.96 18.94
C ALA A 94 5.09 -9.76 18.91
N GLY A 95 5.99 -9.47 17.95
CA GLY A 95 7.30 -10.09 17.83
C GLY A 95 8.20 -9.82 19.03
N VAL A 96 8.27 -8.57 19.50
CA VAL A 96 9.00 -8.22 20.74
C VAL A 96 8.38 -8.94 21.94
N SER A 97 7.05 -8.95 22.07
CA SER A 97 6.38 -9.63 23.18
C SER A 97 6.65 -11.14 23.17
N ALA A 98 6.56 -11.79 22.00
CA ALA A 98 6.85 -13.20 21.83
C ALA A 98 8.32 -13.53 22.15
N TRP A 99 9.26 -12.65 21.79
CA TRP A 99 10.67 -12.81 22.13
C TRP A 99 10.92 -12.81 23.64
N PHE A 100 10.32 -11.87 24.38
CA PHE A 100 10.47 -11.80 25.83
C PHE A 100 9.84 -13.02 26.54
N ILE A 101 8.70 -13.51 26.02
CA ILE A 101 8.08 -14.76 26.49
C ILE A 101 9.01 -15.95 26.26
N LEU A 102 9.56 -16.08 25.04
CA LEU A 102 10.48 -17.17 24.67
C LEU A 102 11.75 -17.17 25.54
N LYS A 103 12.25 -15.99 25.93
CA LYS A 103 13.41 -15.84 26.83
C LYS A 103 13.05 -15.92 28.31
N ASN A 104 11.79 -16.17 28.65
CA ASN A 104 11.26 -16.17 30.02
C ASN A 104 11.60 -14.88 30.82
N ARG A 105 11.57 -13.73 30.14
CA ARG A 105 11.86 -12.41 30.72
C ARG A 105 10.55 -11.65 30.91
N ASN A 106 10.09 -11.52 32.16
CA ASN A 106 8.79 -10.90 32.47
C ASN A 106 7.64 -11.53 31.66
N ALA A 107 7.67 -12.85 31.46
CA ALA A 107 6.77 -13.55 30.53
C ALA A 107 5.29 -13.25 30.82
N GLU A 108 4.88 -13.19 32.10
CA GLU A 108 3.50 -12.86 32.47
C GLU A 108 3.04 -11.47 31.97
N LEU A 109 3.91 -10.46 32.03
CA LEU A 109 3.61 -9.13 31.52
C LEU A 109 3.44 -9.16 30.01
N PHE A 110 4.38 -9.78 29.29
CA PHE A 110 4.36 -9.81 27.83
C PHE A 110 3.24 -10.71 27.28
N VAL A 111 2.80 -11.74 28.00
CA VAL A 111 1.58 -12.49 27.65
C VAL A 111 0.34 -11.61 27.72
N LYS A 112 0.23 -10.76 28.76
CA LYS A 112 -0.90 -9.82 28.90
C LYS A 112 -0.93 -8.77 27.78
N LEU A 113 0.25 -8.37 27.29
CA LEU A 113 0.40 -7.43 26.18
C LEU A 113 0.18 -8.09 24.80
N LEU A 114 0.65 -9.33 24.61
CA LEU A 114 0.56 -10.04 23.34
C LEU A 114 -0.88 -10.37 22.94
N LYS A 115 -1.72 -10.78 23.90
CA LYS A 115 -3.13 -11.15 23.63
C LYS A 115 -3.93 -10.08 22.87
N PRO A 116 -4.03 -8.82 23.34
CA PRO A 116 -4.78 -7.79 22.61
C PRO A 116 -4.14 -7.44 21.26
N ALA A 117 -2.80 -7.53 21.12
CA ALA A 117 -2.14 -7.29 19.84
C ALA A 117 -2.50 -8.37 18.80
N LEU A 118 -2.54 -9.64 19.20
CA LEU A 118 -2.97 -10.73 18.31
C LEU A 118 -4.45 -10.61 17.93
N LEU A 119 -5.32 -10.20 18.88
CA LEU A 119 -6.73 -9.94 18.58
C LEU A 119 -6.90 -8.77 17.61
N ALA A 120 -6.10 -7.72 17.74
CA ALA A 120 -6.09 -6.61 16.79
C ALA A 120 -5.62 -7.08 15.40
N LEU A 121 -4.57 -7.89 15.32
CA LEU A 121 -4.08 -8.47 14.05
C LEU A 121 -5.13 -9.35 13.36
N LEU A 122 -5.94 -10.10 14.12
CA LEU A 122 -7.04 -10.89 13.57
C LEU A 122 -8.05 -10.04 12.77
N ILE A 123 -8.18 -8.75 13.11
CA ILE A 123 -9.09 -7.81 12.44
C ILE A 123 -8.34 -7.00 11.37
N VAL A 124 -7.15 -6.51 11.71
CA VAL A 124 -6.33 -5.63 10.86
C VAL A 124 -5.82 -6.37 9.63
N THR A 125 -5.39 -7.62 9.73
CA THR A 125 -4.83 -8.37 8.59
C THR A 125 -5.88 -8.66 7.50
N PRO A 126 -7.08 -9.18 7.79
CA PRO A 126 -8.12 -9.32 6.76
C PRO A 126 -8.55 -7.98 6.16
N LEU A 127 -8.60 -6.91 6.97
CA LEU A 127 -8.90 -5.57 6.47
C LEU A 127 -7.81 -5.07 5.52
N GLN A 128 -6.54 -5.30 5.83
CA GLN A 128 -5.42 -4.94 4.96
C GLN A 128 -5.49 -5.67 3.63
N ILE A 129 -5.80 -6.97 3.65
CA ILE A 129 -5.97 -7.78 2.42
C ILE A 129 -7.09 -7.19 1.56
N TYR A 130 -8.25 -6.88 2.15
CA TYR A 130 -9.37 -6.27 1.43
C TYR A 130 -9.02 -4.91 0.82
N LEU A 131 -8.33 -4.06 1.58
CA LEU A 131 -7.89 -2.75 1.08
C LEU A 131 -6.84 -2.88 -0.02
N GLY A 132 -5.96 -3.88 0.06
CA GLY A 132 -4.99 -4.22 -0.97
C GLY A 132 -5.65 -4.67 -2.28
N ASP A 133 -6.61 -5.60 -2.21
CA ASP A 133 -7.38 -6.06 -3.37
C ASP A 133 -8.11 -4.89 -4.04
N THR A 134 -8.76 -4.05 -3.24
CA THR A 134 -9.51 -2.91 -3.77
C THR A 134 -8.59 -1.87 -4.41
N LEU A 135 -7.44 -1.59 -3.80
CA LEU A 135 -6.43 -0.70 -4.38
C LEU A 135 -5.83 -1.27 -5.66
N GLY A 136 -5.55 -2.58 -5.72
CA GLY A 136 -5.06 -3.24 -6.93
C GLY A 136 -5.99 -3.03 -8.12
N ARG A 137 -7.30 -3.16 -7.90
CA ARG A 137 -8.33 -2.91 -8.92
C ARG A 137 -8.42 -1.45 -9.36
N ASP A 138 -8.21 -0.50 -8.44
CA ASP A 138 -8.13 0.93 -8.79
C ASP A 138 -6.90 1.21 -9.66
N VAL A 139 -5.75 0.64 -9.30
CA VAL A 139 -4.51 0.72 -10.09
C VAL A 139 -4.67 0.03 -11.44
N ALA A 140 -5.44 -1.06 -11.54
CA ALA A 140 -5.74 -1.72 -12.81
C ALA A 140 -6.47 -0.79 -13.80
N GLN A 141 -7.26 0.16 -13.29
CA GLN A 141 -7.99 1.13 -14.11
C GLN A 141 -7.15 2.37 -14.41
N THR A 142 -6.44 2.89 -13.42
CA THR A 142 -5.72 4.17 -13.51
C THR A 142 -4.30 4.02 -14.06
N GLN A 143 -3.63 2.89 -13.78
CA GLN A 143 -2.24 2.61 -14.15
C GLN A 143 -2.02 1.12 -14.54
N PRO A 144 -2.73 0.63 -15.58
CA PRO A 144 -2.66 -0.78 -15.98
C PRO A 144 -1.25 -1.26 -16.35
N THR A 145 -0.40 -0.40 -16.91
CA THR A 145 0.97 -0.77 -17.27
C THR A 145 1.86 -1.00 -16.04
N SER A 146 1.67 -0.21 -14.98
CA SER A 146 2.39 -0.38 -13.71
C SER A 146 2.00 -1.69 -13.05
N LEU A 147 0.70 -1.98 -13.01
CA LEU A 147 0.19 -3.25 -12.47
C LEU A 147 0.67 -4.46 -13.27
N ALA A 148 0.60 -4.39 -14.61
CA ALA A 148 1.07 -5.48 -15.47
C ALA A 148 2.58 -5.75 -15.27
N ALA A 149 3.37 -4.71 -15.04
CA ALA A 149 4.79 -4.85 -14.70
C ALA A 149 4.98 -5.49 -13.31
N MET A 150 4.24 -5.04 -12.28
CA MET A 150 4.28 -5.61 -10.93
C MET A 150 3.93 -7.10 -10.91
N GLU A 151 2.92 -7.50 -11.67
CA GLU A 151 2.46 -8.87 -11.79
C GLU A 151 3.32 -9.72 -12.75
N GLY A 152 4.30 -9.11 -13.45
CA GLY A 152 5.08 -9.78 -14.48
C GLY A 152 4.23 -10.28 -15.65
N HIS A 153 3.10 -9.62 -15.92
CA HIS A 153 2.12 -10.00 -16.93
C HIS A 153 2.44 -9.38 -18.29
N TYR A 154 3.25 -10.08 -19.08
CA TYR A 154 3.72 -9.58 -20.39
C TYR A 154 2.66 -9.70 -21.48
N HIS A 155 1.92 -10.82 -21.50
CA HIS A 155 1.01 -11.17 -22.60
C HIS A 155 -0.43 -11.24 -22.14
N THR A 156 -1.29 -10.46 -22.80
CA THR A 156 -2.74 -10.44 -22.52
C THR A 156 -3.41 -11.76 -22.93
N TYR A 157 -2.92 -12.37 -24.02
CA TYR A 157 -3.43 -13.62 -24.56
C TYR A 157 -2.32 -14.67 -24.63
N LEU A 158 -2.68 -15.92 -24.35
CA LEU A 158 -1.83 -17.07 -24.58
C LEU A 158 -1.72 -17.37 -26.09
N PRO A 159 -0.68 -18.12 -26.53
CA PRO A 159 -0.52 -18.49 -27.95
C PRO A 159 -1.71 -19.24 -28.57
N ASN A 160 -2.58 -19.82 -27.74
CA ASN A 160 -3.81 -20.51 -28.15
C ASN A 160 -5.02 -19.56 -28.30
N GLY A 161 -4.84 -18.24 -28.14
CA GLY A 161 -5.89 -17.22 -28.25
C GLY A 161 -6.76 -17.06 -27.00
N GLN A 162 -6.53 -17.84 -25.93
CA GLN A 162 -7.24 -17.66 -24.66
C GLN A 162 -6.65 -16.49 -23.87
N VAL A 163 -7.46 -15.87 -23.01
CA VAL A 163 -6.98 -14.87 -22.06
C VAL A 163 -5.93 -15.50 -21.16
N ASN A 164 -4.80 -14.81 -20.96
CA ASN A 164 -3.82 -15.24 -19.99
C ASN A 164 -4.31 -14.88 -18.58
N THR A 165 -4.67 -15.90 -17.81
CA THR A 165 -5.23 -15.79 -16.47
C THR A 165 -4.25 -16.22 -15.37
N GLY A 166 -3.00 -16.50 -15.75
CA GLY A 166 -1.99 -17.02 -14.85
C GLY A 166 -1.41 -15.94 -13.94
N TRP A 167 -1.43 -16.17 -12.63
CA TRP A 167 -0.73 -15.33 -11.66
C TRP A 167 0.63 -15.93 -11.33
N HIS A 168 1.67 -15.11 -11.30
CA HIS A 168 3.02 -15.56 -10.99
C HIS A 168 3.29 -15.49 -9.48
N LEU A 169 3.29 -16.64 -8.81
CA LEU A 169 3.70 -16.73 -7.39
C LEU A 169 5.17 -16.35 -7.21
N PHE A 170 6.00 -16.71 -8.19
CA PHE A 170 7.39 -16.30 -8.26
C PHE A 170 7.78 -16.18 -9.73
N ALA A 171 8.41 -15.07 -10.12
CA ALA A 171 8.90 -14.88 -11.48
C ALA A 171 10.25 -14.18 -11.49
N ILE A 172 11.12 -14.60 -12.40
CA ILE A 172 12.38 -13.93 -12.71
C ILE A 172 12.22 -13.30 -14.09
N PRO A 173 12.13 -11.96 -14.20
CA PRO A 173 12.00 -11.30 -15.49
C PRO A 173 13.27 -11.50 -16.33
N ASN A 174 13.11 -11.55 -17.65
CA ASN A 174 14.27 -11.64 -18.53
C ASN A 174 14.96 -10.28 -18.70
N SER A 175 16.13 -10.29 -19.33
CA SER A 175 16.92 -9.06 -19.53
C SER A 175 16.39 -8.18 -20.68
N GLN A 176 15.43 -8.69 -21.47
CA GLN A 176 14.83 -7.98 -22.59
C GLN A 176 13.49 -7.32 -22.21
N ASN A 177 13.00 -7.56 -20.98
CA ASN A 177 11.74 -7.07 -20.44
C ASN A 177 10.52 -7.42 -21.32
N ASP A 178 10.55 -8.60 -21.94
CA ASP A 178 9.49 -9.14 -22.81
C ASP A 178 8.96 -10.50 -22.34
N GLY A 179 9.44 -11.00 -21.20
CA GLY A 179 8.97 -12.25 -20.62
C GLY A 179 9.69 -12.63 -19.31
N THR A 180 9.40 -13.83 -18.83
CA THR A 180 10.03 -14.40 -17.62
C THR A 180 10.98 -15.53 -18.01
N ARG A 181 12.17 -15.57 -17.40
CA ARG A 181 13.13 -16.69 -17.55
C ARG A 181 12.66 -17.91 -16.77
N PHE A 182 12.02 -17.67 -15.63
CA PHE A 182 11.51 -18.69 -14.74
C PHE A 182 10.26 -18.13 -14.07
N ALA A 183 9.18 -18.90 -14.03
CA ALA A 183 7.98 -18.52 -13.30
C ALA A 183 7.27 -19.75 -12.72
N ILE A 184 6.79 -19.60 -11.49
CA ILE A 184 5.83 -20.50 -10.86
C ILE A 184 4.47 -19.82 -11.01
N THR A 185 3.66 -20.35 -11.92
CA THR A 185 2.38 -19.73 -12.29
C THR A 185 1.21 -20.56 -11.79
N ILE A 186 0.22 -19.92 -11.20
CA ILE A 186 -1.05 -20.53 -10.80
C ILE A 186 -2.13 -20.04 -11.78
N PRO A 187 -2.78 -20.93 -12.54
CA PRO A 187 -3.79 -20.54 -13.51
C PRO A 187 -5.04 -19.95 -12.84
N TYR A 188 -5.79 -19.12 -13.55
CA TYR A 188 -7.05 -18.46 -13.13
C TYR A 188 -6.93 -17.41 -12.01
N VAL A 189 -5.85 -17.42 -11.23
CA VAL A 189 -5.71 -16.54 -10.06
C VAL A 189 -5.59 -15.07 -10.46
N LEU A 190 -4.89 -14.73 -11.54
CA LEU A 190 -4.68 -13.32 -11.91
C LEU A 190 -6.01 -12.67 -12.30
N SER A 191 -6.80 -13.38 -13.11
CA SER A 191 -8.15 -12.94 -13.45
C SER A 191 -9.07 -12.90 -12.23
N LEU A 192 -8.94 -13.85 -11.32
CA LEU A 192 -9.73 -13.87 -10.09
C LEU A 192 -9.43 -12.67 -9.19
N LEU A 193 -8.17 -12.26 -9.05
CA LEU A 193 -7.78 -11.10 -8.24
C LEU A 193 -8.22 -9.79 -8.91
N GLU A 194 -7.89 -9.59 -10.19
CA GLU A 194 -8.08 -8.29 -10.85
C GLU A 194 -9.51 -8.03 -11.33
N THR A 195 -10.20 -9.09 -11.76
CA THR A 195 -11.53 -8.98 -12.38
C THR A 195 -12.63 -9.64 -11.57
N HIS A 196 -12.28 -10.37 -10.51
CA HIS A 196 -13.22 -11.23 -9.74
C HIS A 196 -13.94 -12.26 -10.62
N THR A 197 -13.32 -12.66 -11.73
CA THR A 197 -13.83 -13.71 -12.63
C THR A 197 -12.71 -14.66 -13.04
N LEU A 198 -13.01 -15.94 -13.27
CA LEU A 198 -11.98 -16.92 -13.60
C LEU A 198 -11.30 -16.66 -14.96
N THR A 199 -11.98 -15.99 -15.89
CA THR A 199 -11.51 -15.81 -17.28
C THR A 199 -11.50 -14.35 -17.73
N GLY A 200 -11.54 -13.41 -16.79
CA GLY A 200 -11.54 -11.98 -17.10
C GLY A 200 -10.22 -11.53 -17.71
N LYS A 201 -10.32 -10.62 -18.68
CA LYS A 201 -9.17 -10.08 -19.40
C LYS A 201 -8.40 -9.11 -18.52
N VAL A 202 -7.15 -9.46 -18.22
CA VAL A 202 -6.17 -8.57 -17.59
C VAL A 202 -5.20 -8.09 -18.66
N THR A 203 -5.08 -6.77 -18.81
CA THR A 203 -4.24 -6.14 -19.83
C THR A 203 -2.77 -6.40 -19.53
N GLY A 204 -2.07 -7.06 -20.44
CA GLY A 204 -0.64 -7.30 -20.36
C GLY A 204 0.18 -6.14 -20.90
N MET A 205 1.49 -6.15 -20.62
CA MET A 205 2.43 -5.12 -21.11
C MET A 205 2.49 -5.05 -22.65
N ASP A 206 2.18 -6.14 -23.35
CA ASP A 206 2.08 -6.20 -24.81
C ASP A 206 1.08 -5.20 -25.41
N SER A 207 0.09 -4.78 -24.62
CA SER A 207 -0.92 -3.80 -25.04
C SER A 207 -0.42 -2.34 -25.04
N PHE A 208 0.77 -2.07 -24.50
CA PHE A 208 1.33 -0.72 -24.37
C PHE A 208 2.60 -0.54 -25.22
N PRO A 209 2.90 0.68 -25.72
CA PRO A 209 4.16 0.96 -26.40
C PRO A 209 5.37 0.70 -25.49
N ALA A 210 6.48 0.22 -26.05
CA ALA A 210 7.67 -0.14 -25.27
C ALA A 210 8.24 1.01 -24.41
N ARG A 211 8.05 2.27 -24.83
CA ARG A 211 8.46 3.46 -24.08
C ARG A 211 7.64 3.73 -22.81
N ASP A 212 6.41 3.22 -22.76
CA ASP A 212 5.45 3.45 -21.68
C ASP A 212 5.42 2.27 -20.69
N ARG A 213 6.23 1.22 -20.95
CA ARG A 213 6.36 0.04 -20.09
C ARG A 213 7.40 0.30 -18.99
N PRO A 214 7.03 0.20 -17.71
CA PRO A 214 8.02 0.24 -16.63
C PRO A 214 8.97 -0.94 -16.71
N ASP A 215 10.18 -0.76 -16.18
CA ASP A 215 11.13 -1.85 -16.00
C ASP A 215 10.67 -2.71 -14.81
N VAL A 216 10.65 -4.03 -14.99
CA VAL A 216 10.22 -5.00 -13.97
C VAL A 216 11.32 -5.25 -12.94
N TRP A 217 12.59 -4.96 -13.26
CA TRP A 217 13.71 -5.08 -12.31
C TRP A 217 13.89 -3.84 -11.43
N VAL A 218 13.61 -2.65 -11.97
CA VAL A 218 13.94 -1.38 -11.33
C VAL A 218 12.78 -0.39 -11.57
N PRO A 219 12.24 0.28 -10.53
CA PRO A 219 11.26 1.34 -10.73
C PRO A 219 11.81 2.40 -11.72
N PRO A 220 10.95 3.02 -12.54
CA PRO A 220 11.39 3.78 -13.71
C PRO A 220 12.19 5.03 -13.30
N CYS A 221 13.51 4.91 -13.27
CA CYS A 221 14.47 6.02 -13.30
C CYS A 221 15.16 6.12 -14.67
N ARG A 222 14.48 5.75 -15.76
CA ARG A 222 14.90 6.13 -17.11
C ARG A 222 14.18 7.41 -17.52
N VAL A 223 14.75 8.53 -17.10
CA VAL A 223 14.65 9.76 -17.89
C VAL A 223 15.61 9.54 -19.06
N SER A 224 15.09 9.09 -20.21
CA SER A 224 15.88 9.16 -21.44
C SER A 224 16.11 10.64 -21.82
N PRO A 225 17.28 10.99 -22.36
CA PRO A 225 17.68 12.37 -22.67
C PRO A 225 16.78 13.04 -23.72
#